data_AF-A0AAV8Z3S3-F1
#
_entry.id   AF-A0AAV8Z3S3-F1
#
_cell.length_a   1.000
_cell.length_b   1.000
_cell.length_c   1.000
_cell.angle_alpha   90.00
_cell.angle_beta   90.00
_cell.angle_gamma   90.00
#
_symmetry.space_group_name_H-M   'P 1'
#
loop_
_entity.id
_entity.type
_entity.pdbx_description
1 polymer ?
#
loop_
_entity_poly.entity_id
_entity_poly.type
_entity_poly.pdbx_seq_one_letter_code
_entity_poly.pdbx_strand_id
1 'polypeptide(L)' 'MPVDIKELTEGWLELESDPGLFSLLLEDFGVKGVQVEEIYDLNKPLEGGLRKEDRGEKS' A
#
# COMPACT_ATOMS: atom_id res chain seq x y z
N MET A 1 11.58 22.29 -17.25
CA MET A 1 12.51 21.34 -17.88
C MET A 1 12.03 19.96 -17.48
N PRO A 2 11.90 18.99 -18.40
CA PRO A 2 11.61 17.62 -18.01
C PRO A 2 12.82 17.12 -17.20
N VAL A 3 12.58 16.73 -15.95
CA VAL A 3 13.61 16.12 -15.10
C VAL A 3 13.79 14.69 -15.58
N ASP A 4 15.03 14.25 -15.83
CA ASP A 4 15.29 12.87 -16.21
C ASP A 4 15.02 11.98 -14.99
N ILE A 5 14.15 10.98 -15.14
CA ILE A 5 13.83 10.01 -14.08
C ILE A 5 15.10 9.32 -13.57
N LYS A 6 16.11 9.13 -14.43
CA LYS A 6 17.38 8.53 -14.03
C LYS A 6 18.12 9.34 -12.97
N GLU A 7 18.08 10.67 -13.07
CA GLU A 7 18.69 11.57 -12.07
C GLU A 7 17.94 11.53 -10.73
N LEU A 8 16.62 11.30 -10.75
CA LEU A 8 15.80 11.18 -9.54
C LEU A 8 16.01 9.85 -8.80
N THR A 9 16.35 8.80 -9.54
CA THR A 9 16.54 7.44 -8.99
C THR A 9 17.97 7.15 -8.57
N GLU A 10 18.92 8.07 -8.79
CA GLU A 10 20.31 7.87 -8.39
C GLU A 10 20.40 7.66 -6.86
N GLY A 11 20.97 6.52 -6.44
CA GLY A 11 21.10 6.14 -5.03
C GLY A 11 19.90 5.39 -4.44
N TRP A 12 18.82 5.19 -5.20
CA TRP A 12 17.72 4.31 -4.77
C TRP A 12 18.04 2.86 -5.10
N LEU A 13 17.68 1.97 -4.17
CA LEU A 13 17.72 0.53 -4.39
C LEU A 13 16.34 0.04 -4.81
N GLU A 14 16.32 -0.97 -5.68
CA GLU A 14 15.10 -1.72 -5.96
C GLU A 14 14.72 -2.55 -4.72
N LEU A 15 13.41 -2.58 -4.44
CA LEU A 15 12.86 -3.29 -3.30
C LEU A 15 12.03 -4.48 -3.81
N GLU A 16 12.10 -5.60 -3.09
CA GLU A 16 11.24 -6.75 -3.38
C GLU A 16 9.77 -6.39 -3.19
N SER A 17 8.91 -6.89 -4.08
CA SER A 17 7.47 -6.62 -4.04
C SER A 17 6.72 -7.47 -3.00
N ASP A 18 7.27 -7.61 -1.79
CA ASP A 18 6.69 -8.40 -0.70
C ASP A 18 5.80 -7.53 0.22
N PRO A 19 4.54 -7.91 0.49
CA PRO A 19 3.63 -7.12 1.33
C PRO A 19 4.12 -6.97 2.78
N GLY A 20 4.85 -7.94 3.33
CA GLY A 20 5.43 -7.88 4.66
C GLY A 20 6.53 -6.81 4.74
N LEU A 21 7.40 -6.76 3.72
CA LEU A 21 8.46 -5.77 3.60
C LEU A 21 7.91 -4.34 3.54
N PHE A 22 6.86 -4.11 2.75
CA PHE A 22 6.20 -2.79 2.71
C PHE A 22 5.51 -2.44 4.03
N SER A 23 4.92 -3.43 4.73
CA SER A 23 4.29 -3.20 6.03
C SER A 23 5.31 -2.76 7.08
N LEU A 24 6.48 -3.41 7.13
CA LEU A 24 7.58 -3.04 8.03
C LEU A 24 8.17 -1.68 7.66
N LEU A 25 8.34 -1.39 6.37
CA LEU A 25 8.83 -0.09 5.90
C LEU A 25 7.92 1.07 6.36
N LEU A 26 6.60 0.87 6.30
CA LEU A 26 5.63 1.86 6.78
C LEU A 26 5.72 2.04 8.31
N GLU A 27 5.91 0.95 9.05
CA GLU A 27 6.13 0.99 10.51
C GLU A 27 7.40 1.77 10.85
N ASP A 28 8.50 1.54 10.13
CA ASP A 28 9.77 2.25 10.29
C ASP A 28 9.65 3.75 9.95
N PHE A 29 8.77 4.12 9.02
CA PHE A 29 8.39 5.52 8.76
C PHE A 29 7.48 6.13 9.84
N GLY A 30 7.06 5.35 10.83
CA GLY A 30 6.24 5.79 11.97
C GLY A 30 4.73 5.65 11.74
N VAL A 31 4.29 5.02 10.65
CA VAL A 31 2.88 4.71 10.40
C VAL A 31 2.49 3.48 11.21
N LYS A 32 1.38 3.54 11.95
CA LYS A 32 0.95 2.46 12.85
C LYS A 32 -0.47 2.01 12.53
N GLY A 33 -0.74 0.73 12.75
CA GLY A 33 -2.06 0.13 12.56
C GLY A 33 -2.47 -0.05 11.10
N VAL A 34 -1.49 -0.05 10.19
CA VAL A 34 -1.69 -0.30 8.76
C VAL A 34 -0.90 -1.55 8.37
N GLN A 35 -1.47 -2.33 7.46
CA GLN A 35 -0.82 -3.47 6.83
C GLN A 35 -1.04 -3.38 5.32
N VAL A 36 -0.12 -3.94 4.55
CA VAL A 36 -0.21 -4.03 3.10
C VAL A 36 -0.65 -5.45 2.74
N GLU A 37 -1.67 -5.56 1.90
CA GLU A 37 -2.14 -6.83 1.35
C GLU A 37 -1.91 -6.86 -0.17
N GLU A 38 -1.60 -8.04 -0.69
CA GLU A 38 -1.39 -8.26 -2.11
C GLU A 38 -2.73 -8.43 -2.84
N ILE A 39 -2.89 -7.74 -3.97
CA ILE A 39 -4.09 -7.85 -4.81
C ILE A 39 -3.79 -8.81 -5.96
N TYR A 40 -4.37 -10.00 -5.90
CA TYR A 40 -4.19 -11.04 -6.94
C TYR A 40 -5.10 -10.86 -8.16
N ASP A 41 -6.26 -10.21 -8.00
CA ASP A 41 -7.25 -10.05 -9.06
C ASP A 41 -8.03 -8.75 -8.86
N LEU A 42 -7.97 -7.86 -9.86
CA LEU A 42 -8.63 -6.56 -9.83
C LEU A 42 -10.16 -6.65 -9.96
N ASN A 43 -10.68 -7.79 -10.42
CA ASN A 43 -12.13 -8.02 -10.51
C ASN A 43 -12.74 -8.52 -9.21
N LYS A 44 -11.91 -8.98 -8.26
CA LYS A 44 -12.38 -9.36 -6.93
C LYS A 44 -12.60 -8.11 -6.09
N PRO A 45 -13.69 -8.06 -5.30
CA PRO A 45 -13.83 -7.03 -4.28
C PRO A 45 -12.63 -7.05 -3.34
N LEU A 46 -12.16 -5.87 -2.92
CA LEU A 46 -11.14 -5.77 -1.88
C LEU A 46 -11.69 -6.38 -0.58
N GLU A 47 -11.10 -7.48 -0.15
CA GLU A 47 -11.34 -8.04 1.18
C GLU A 47 -10.74 -7.06 2.20
N GLY A 48 -11.50 -6.65 3.22
CA GLY A 48 -11.07 -5.65 4.21
C GLY A 48 -11.57 -4.20 3.95
N GLY A 49 -12.26 -3.93 2.84
CA GLY A 49 -12.97 -2.66 2.67
C GLY A 49 -14.05 -2.48 3.75
N LEU A 50 -13.97 -1.37 4.50
CA LEU A 50 -14.88 -0.93 5.58
C LEU A 50 -16.22 -1.68 5.59
N ARG A 51 -16.45 -2.46 6.65
CA ARG A 51 -17.70 -3.19 6.86
C ARG A 51 -18.85 -2.23 6.62
N LYS A 52 -19.85 -2.65 5.84
CA LYS A 52 -21.05 -1.84 5.57
C LYS A 52 -21.77 -1.38 6.86
N GLU A 53 -21.49 -2.02 8.00
CA GLU A 53 -21.98 -1.63 9.32
C GLU A 53 -21.45 -0.27 9.82
N ASP A 54 -20.26 0.17 9.37
CA ASP A 54 -19.71 1.49 9.73
C ASP A 54 -20.40 2.64 8.98
N ARG A 55 -21.26 2.34 8.00
CA ARG A 55 -22.00 3.31 7.20
C ARG A 55 -23.41 3.63 7.69
N GLY A 56 -23.81 3.16 8.87
CA GLY A 56 -25.04 3.63 9.54
C GLY A 56 -26.33 3.51 8.70
N GLU A 57 -26.37 2.68 7.66
CA GLU A 57 -27.62 2.35 6.96
C GLU A 57 -28.29 1.22 7.74
N LYS A 58 -29.05 1.61 8.77
CA LYS A 58 -30.05 0.74 9.39
C LYS A 58 -31.11 0.37 8.33
N SER A 59 -31.46 -0.91 8.36
CA SER A 59 -32.52 -1.56 7.59
C SER A 59 -33.88 -0.86 7.67
#